data_AF-A0A2H0TKQ6-F1
#
_entry.id   AF-A0A2H0TKQ6-F1
#
_cell.length_a   1.000
_cell.length_b   1.000
_cell.length_c   1.000
_cell.angle_alpha   90.00
_cell.angle_beta   90.00
_cell.angle_gamma   90.00
#
_symmetry.space_group_name_H-M   'P 1'
#
loop_
_entity.id
_entity.type
_entity.pdbx_description
1 polymer ?
#
loop_
_entity_poly.entity_id
_entity_poly.type
_entity_poly.pdbx_seq_one_letter_code
_entity_poly.pdbx_strand_id
1 'polypeptide(L)'
;MNYKKFIDKKIKEIRKIVRQEKAMSVLSGGVDSSTVTVLGHKALGNRLKTVFIDNGLMREKEPENVVKTFKKIGIKVEVINAKEKFFRALSRKTDPEEKRETITQVFYRDVFKKIIRKNKINF
;
A
#
# COMPACT_ATOMS: atom_id res chain seq x y z
N MET A 1 -0.05 -15.53 24.78
CA MET A 1 0.67 -15.26 23.50
C MET A 1 1.72 -14.15 23.73
N ASN A 2 2.97 -14.33 23.33
CA ASN A 2 4.03 -13.31 23.52
C ASN A 2 4.26 -12.51 22.22
N TYR A 3 3.58 -11.36 22.10
CA TYR A 3 3.60 -10.52 20.91
C TYR A 3 4.97 -9.88 20.65
N LYS A 4 5.73 -9.51 21.70
CA LYS A 4 7.08 -8.95 21.55
C LYS A 4 8.01 -9.95 20.86
N LYS A 5 8.01 -11.20 21.35
CA LYS A 5 8.79 -12.30 20.74
C LYS A 5 8.38 -12.58 19.29
N PHE A 6 7.08 -12.49 18.98
CA PHE A 6 6.59 -12.63 17.61
C PHE A 6 7.09 -11.51 16.69
N ILE A 7 6.99 -10.26 17.14
CA ILE A 7 7.46 -9.07 16.39
C ILE A 7 8.96 -9.20 16.10
N ASP A 8 9.77 -9.52 17.11
CA ASP A 8 11.22 -9.65 16.95
C ASP A 8 11.59 -10.77 15.98
N LYS A 9 10.89 -11.91 16.06
CA LYS A 9 11.06 -13.04 15.12
C LYS A 9 10.75 -12.59 13.70
N LYS A 10 9.62 -11.91 13.48
CA LYS A 10 9.21 -11.48 12.14
C LYS A 10 10.09 -10.39 11.55
N ILE A 11 10.59 -9.46 12.36
CA ILE A 11 11.58 -8.47 11.93
C ILE A 11 12.86 -9.16 11.44
N LYS A 12 13.38 -10.14 12.19
CA LYS A 12 14.57 -10.91 11.80
C LYS A 12 14.33 -11.71 10.51
N GLU A 13 13.17 -12.34 10.38
CA GLU A 13 12.76 -13.11 9.20
C GLU A 13 12.70 -12.24 7.94
N ILE A 14 12.03 -11.08 8.02
CA ILE A 14 11.95 -10.12 6.91
C ILE A 14 13.35 -9.64 6.50
N ARG A 15 14.20 -9.28 7.48
CA ARG A 15 15.60 -8.87 7.21
C ARG A 15 16.39 -9.97 6.49
N LYS A 16 16.22 -11.23 6.90
CA LYS A 16 16.90 -12.37 6.30
C LYS A 16 16.46 -12.61 4.85
N ILE A 17 15.16 -12.53 4.58
CA ILE A 17 14.58 -12.76 3.24
C ILE A 17 14.98 -11.65 2.28
N VAL A 18 14.79 -10.38 2.68
CA VAL A 18 15.02 -9.22 1.81
C VAL A 18 16.51 -8.89 1.69
N ARG A 19 17.35 -9.30 2.65
CA ARG A 19 18.80 -9.07 2.65
C ARG A 19 19.12 -7.57 2.49
N GLN A 20 19.81 -7.19 1.43
CA GLN A 20 20.17 -5.79 1.11
C GLN A 20 19.22 -5.14 0.09
N GLU A 21 18.26 -5.89 -0.44
CA GLU A 21 17.33 -5.39 -1.45
C GLU A 21 16.32 -4.40 -0.87
N LYS A 22 15.57 -3.76 -1.77
CA LYS A 22 14.43 -2.91 -1.42
C LYS A 22 13.14 -3.72 -1.48
N ALA A 23 12.17 -3.32 -0.66
CA ALA A 23 10.82 -3.85 -0.71
C ALA A 23 9.81 -2.71 -0.87
N MET A 24 8.61 -3.02 -1.33
CA MET A 24 7.50 -2.08 -1.35
C MET A 24 6.31 -2.63 -0.60
N SER A 25 5.64 -1.75 0.14
CA SER A 25 4.34 -2.02 0.73
C SER A 25 3.30 -1.11 0.10
N VAL A 26 2.20 -1.70 -0.36
CA VAL A 26 1.00 -0.98 -0.78
C VAL A 26 0.04 -0.95 0.40
N LEU A 27 -0.11 0.24 0.96
CA LEU A 27 -0.96 0.52 2.11
C LEU A 27 -2.39 0.79 1.61
N SER A 28 -3.36 0.13 2.24
CA SER A 28 -4.78 0.37 1.97
C SER A 28 -5.46 1.27 3.02
N GLY A 29 -4.80 1.51 4.16
CA GLY A 29 -5.40 2.15 5.34
C GLY A 29 -6.06 1.18 6.31
N GLY A 30 -6.29 -0.08 5.90
CA GLY A 30 -6.76 -1.15 6.78
C GLY A 30 -5.72 -1.59 7.81
N VAL A 31 -6.17 -2.21 8.91
CA VAL A 31 -5.31 -2.64 10.02
C VAL A 31 -4.23 -3.64 9.59
N ASP A 32 -4.55 -4.54 8.67
CA ASP A 32 -3.64 -5.59 8.21
C ASP A 32 -2.45 -5.00 7.44
N SER A 33 -2.73 -4.25 6.37
CA SER A 33 -1.70 -3.60 5.55
C SER A 33 -0.89 -2.59 6.37
N SER A 34 -1.54 -1.92 7.33
CA SER A 34 -0.88 -1.01 8.25
C SER A 34 0.11 -1.73 9.17
N THR A 35 -0.30 -2.85 9.75
CA THR A 35 0.56 -3.66 10.64
C THR A 35 1.75 -4.22 9.88
N VAL A 36 1.53 -4.76 8.68
CA VAL A 36 2.60 -5.25 7.80
C VAL A 36 3.57 -4.12 7.43
N THR A 37 3.06 -2.92 7.11
CA THR A 37 3.89 -1.75 6.80
C THR A 37 4.79 -1.37 7.97
N VAL A 38 4.25 -1.34 9.19
CA VAL A 38 5.04 -1.01 10.39
C VAL A 38 6.10 -2.07 10.67
N LEU A 39 5.77 -3.36 10.58
CA LEU A 39 6.74 -4.45 10.75
C LEU A 39 7.85 -4.39 9.68
N GLY A 40 7.47 -4.19 8.42
CA GLY A 40 8.41 -4.03 7.31
C GLY A 40 9.32 -2.82 7.50
N HIS A 41 8.80 -1.69 7.98
CA HIS A 41 9.61 -0.51 8.25
C HIS A 41 10.58 -0.73 9.40
N LYS A 42 10.16 -1.39 10.49
CA LYS A 42 11.09 -1.78 11.57
C LYS A 42 12.20 -2.72 11.07
N ALA A 43 11.88 -3.58 10.09
CA ALA A 43 12.84 -4.49 9.50
C ALA A 43 13.80 -3.80 8.53
N LEU A 44 13.31 -2.93 7.65
CA LEU A 44 14.03 -2.47 6.46
C LEU A 44 14.32 -0.95 6.46
N GLY A 45 13.69 -0.18 7.33
CA GLY A 45 13.80 1.28 7.39
C GLY A 45 13.48 1.92 6.04
N ASN A 46 14.40 2.75 5.55
CA ASN A 46 14.29 3.46 4.27
C ASN A 46 14.32 2.54 3.03
N ARG A 47 14.66 1.25 3.19
CA ARG A 47 14.59 0.27 2.10
C ARG A 47 13.16 -0.25 1.87
N LEU A 48 12.23 0.04 2.77
CA LEU A 48 10.81 -0.16 2.52
C LEU A 48 10.20 1.10 1.90
N LYS A 49 9.77 1.00 0.64
CA LYS A 49 8.96 2.02 -0.03
C LYS A 49 7.49 1.81 0.34
N THR A 50 6.86 2.79 0.97
CA THR A 50 5.42 2.73 1.27
C THR A 50 4.63 3.60 0.32
N VAL A 51 3.62 3.01 -0.32
CA VAL A 51 2.74 3.67 -1.28
C VAL A 51 1.29 3.51 -0.85
N PHE A 52 0.50 4.57 -0.99
CA PHE A 52 -0.96 4.55 -0.80
C PHE A 52 -1.64 5.02 -2.09
N ILE A 53 -2.61 4.26 -2.59
CA ILE A 53 -3.31 4.60 -3.84
C ILE A 53 -4.63 5.27 -3.49
N ASP A 54 -4.74 6.56 -3.76
CA ASP A 54 -5.99 7.29 -3.66
C ASP A 54 -6.79 7.10 -4.94
N ASN A 55 -7.74 6.16 -4.88
CA ASN A 55 -8.63 5.80 -5.99
C ASN A 55 -9.88 6.71 -6.08
N GLY A 56 -10.05 7.66 -5.16
CA GLY A 56 -11.22 8.56 -5.13
C GLY A 56 -12.49 7.96 -4.52
N LEU A 57 -12.44 6.71 -4.07
CA LEU A 57 -13.55 5.98 -3.43
C LEU A 57 -13.36 5.84 -1.91
N MET A 58 -12.35 6.53 -1.35
CA MET A 58 -12.05 6.55 0.07
C MET A 58 -13.02 7.46 0.84
N ARG A 59 -13.06 7.32 2.17
CA ARG A 59 -13.85 8.22 3.02
C ARG A 59 -13.25 9.62 3.03
N GLU A 60 -14.06 10.59 3.44
CA GLU A 60 -13.60 11.96 3.62
C GLU A 60 -12.34 12.02 4.49
N LYS A 61 -11.31 12.70 3.98
CA LYS A 61 -10.00 12.90 4.65
C LYS A 61 -9.20 11.63 4.96
N GLU A 62 -9.63 10.45 4.49
CA GLU A 62 -8.94 9.19 4.77
C GLU A 62 -7.50 9.18 4.22
N PRO A 63 -7.22 9.60 2.97
CA PRO A 63 -5.86 9.67 2.45
C PRO A 63 -4.92 10.53 3.32
N GLU A 64 -5.38 11.71 3.71
CA GLU A 64 -4.62 12.67 4.53
C GLU A 64 -4.35 12.12 5.93
N ASN A 65 -5.37 11.49 6.53
CA ASN A 65 -5.26 10.87 7.85
C ASN A 65 -4.28 9.69 7.85
N VAL A 66 -4.31 8.86 6.81
CA VAL A 66 -3.35 7.76 6.63
C VAL A 66 -1.93 8.31 6.56
N VAL A 67 -1.65 9.26 5.67
CA VAL A 67 -0.31 9.86 5.55
C VAL A 67 0.14 10.49 6.88
N LYS A 68 -0.74 11.23 7.55
CA LYS A 68 -0.42 11.89 8.83
C LYS A 68 -0.08 10.88 9.93
N THR A 69 -0.81 9.76 9.98
CA THR A 69 -0.59 8.70 10.98
C THR A 69 0.77 8.05 10.81
N PHE A 70 1.12 7.67 9.58
CA PHE A 70 2.40 7.04 9.29
C PHE A 70 3.58 8.03 9.43
N LYS A 71 3.39 9.30 9.08
CA LYS A 71 4.40 10.35 9.27
C LYS A 71 4.78 10.53 10.75
N LYS A 72 3.82 10.44 11.68
CA LYS A 72 4.08 10.55 13.14
C LYS A 72 5.02 9.46 13.66
N ILE A 73 5.08 8.31 13.00
CA ILE A 73 5.95 7.18 13.37
C ILE A 73 7.16 7.04 12.43
N GLY A 74 7.50 8.10 11.68
CA GLY A 74 8.69 8.15 10.84
C GLY A 74 8.57 7.44 9.49
N ILE A 75 7.37 7.00 9.09
CA ILE A 75 7.15 6.28 7.83
C ILE A 75 6.66 7.25 6.75
N LYS A 76 7.47 7.44 5.70
CA LYS A 76 7.09 8.24 4.54
C LYS A 76 6.17 7.43 3.62
N VAL A 77 4.94 7.92 3.44
CA VAL A 77 3.96 7.35 2.51
C VAL A 77 3.88 8.22 1.25
N GLU A 78 4.13 7.63 0.08
CA GLU A 78 3.84 8.28 -1.21
C GLU A 78 2.38 8.04 -1.59
N VAL A 79 1.62 9.13 -1.76
CA VAL A 79 0.24 9.05 -2.25
C VAL A 79 0.25 9.07 -3.77
N ILE A 80 -0.35 8.06 -4.38
CA ILE A 80 -0.58 7.98 -5.82
C ILE A 80 -2.02 8.39 -6.09
N ASN A 81 -2.19 9.57 -6.69
CA ASN A 81 -3.50 10.03 -7.14
C ASN A 81 -3.93 9.23 -8.38
N ALA A 82 -4.99 8.45 -8.25
CA ALA A 82 -5.60 7.67 -9.33
C ALA A 82 -7.10 7.96 -9.51
N LYS A 83 -7.66 8.95 -8.81
CA LYS A 83 -9.10 9.26 -8.76
C LYS A 83 -9.75 9.28 -10.13
N GLU A 84 -9.17 10.06 -11.03
CA GLU A 84 -9.70 10.26 -12.36
C GLU A 84 -9.78 8.96 -13.17
N LYS A 85 -8.81 8.04 -13.01
CA LYS A 85 -8.84 6.75 -13.72
C LYS A 85 -10.01 5.89 -13.24
N PHE A 86 -10.22 5.82 -11.94
CA PHE A 86 -11.31 5.04 -11.36
C PHE A 86 -12.67 5.64 -11.72
N PHE A 87 -12.84 6.96 -11.61
CA PHE A 87 -14.10 7.61 -11.97
C PHE A 87 -14.44 7.48 -13.45
N ARG A 88 -13.45 7.63 -14.35
CA ARG A 88 -13.68 7.41 -15.79
C ARG A 88 -14.08 5.96 -16.07
N ALA A 89 -13.41 4.99 -15.45
CA ALA A 89 -13.70 3.57 -15.66
C ALA A 89 -15.06 3.14 -15.10
N LEU A 90 -15.51 3.75 -14.00
CA LEU A 90 -16.81 3.49 -13.37
C LEU A 90 -17.97 4.25 -14.01
N SER A 91 -17.69 5.15 -14.96
CA SER A 91 -18.72 5.96 -15.62
C SER A 91 -19.78 5.06 -16.26
N ARG A 92 -21.05 5.37 -15.99
CA ARG A 92 -22.24 4.67 -16.50
C ARG A 92 -22.37 3.19 -16.08
N LYS A 93 -21.54 2.68 -15.17
CA LYS A 93 -21.69 1.34 -14.61
C LYS A 93 -22.68 1.34 -13.45
N THR A 94 -23.74 0.55 -13.58
CA THR A 94 -24.78 0.41 -12.56
C THR A 94 -24.72 -0.93 -11.84
N ASP A 95 -24.29 -1.98 -12.53
CA ASP A 95 -24.20 -3.33 -11.96
C ASP A 95 -23.10 -3.40 -10.88
N PRO A 96 -23.41 -3.89 -9.66
CA PRO A 96 -22.44 -3.96 -8.57
C PRO A 96 -21.22 -4.84 -8.85
N GLU A 97 -21.41 -5.98 -9.52
CA GLU A 97 -20.31 -6.92 -9.82
C GLU A 97 -19.42 -6.35 -10.93
N GLU A 98 -20.02 -5.75 -11.96
CA GLU A 98 -19.29 -5.04 -13.01
C GLU A 98 -18.44 -3.90 -12.43
N LYS A 99 -18.97 -3.16 -11.44
CA LYS A 99 -18.20 -2.13 -10.71
C LYS A 99 -17.04 -2.73 -9.94
N ARG A 100 -17.23 -3.83 -9.21
CA ARG A 100 -16.17 -4.51 -8.44
C ARG A 100 -15.07 -5.04 -9.36
N GLU A 101 -15.44 -5.66 -10.47
CA GLU A 101 -14.50 -6.15 -11.46
C GLU A 101 -13.71 -4.99 -12.09
N THR A 102 -14.41 -3.91 -12.47
CA THR A 102 -13.79 -2.71 -13.03
C THR A 102 -12.77 -2.10 -12.08
N ILE A 103 -13.10 -1.94 -10.79
CA ILE A 103 -12.17 -1.42 -9.77
C ILE A 103 -10.94 -2.31 -9.69
N THR A 104 -11.12 -3.63 -9.68
CA THR A 104 -10.02 -4.60 -9.60
C THR A 104 -9.10 -4.50 -10.81
N GLN A 105 -9.67 -4.45 -12.02
CA GLN A 105 -8.91 -4.34 -13.27
C GLN A 105 -8.13 -3.02 -13.34
N VAL A 106 -8.77 -1.89 -13.03
CA VAL A 106 -8.10 -0.58 -13.02
C VAL A 106 -6.97 -0.55 -12.00
N PHE A 107 -7.19 -1.10 -10.80
CA PHE A 107 -6.19 -1.17 -9.76
C PHE A 107 -4.94 -1.93 -10.24
N TYR A 108 -5.08 -3.17 -10.70
CA TYR A 108 -3.93 -4.00 -11.06
C TYR A 108 -3.29 -3.58 -12.39
N ARG A 109 -4.10 -3.45 -13.45
CA ARG A 109 -3.62 -3.25 -14.82
C ARG A 109 -3.10 -1.83 -15.05
N ASP A 110 -3.82 -0.83 -14.54
CA ASP A 110 -3.64 0.57 -14.97
C ASP A 110 -2.94 1.45 -13.93
N VAL A 111 -2.91 1.01 -12.66
CA VAL A 111 -2.29 1.74 -11.54
C VAL A 111 -1.10 0.96 -10.98
N PHE A 112 -1.32 -0.22 -10.40
CA PHE A 112 -0.30 -0.98 -9.70
C PHE A 112 0.86 -1.40 -10.61
N LYS A 113 0.56 -1.92 -11.82
CA LYS A 113 1.60 -2.23 -12.83
C LYS A 113 2.49 -1.03 -13.16
N LYS A 114 1.92 0.19 -13.21
CA LYS A 114 2.69 1.42 -13.46
C LYS A 114 3.57 1.78 -12.27
N ILE A 115 3.08 1.61 -11.04
CA ILE A 115 3.85 1.85 -9.80
C ILE A 115 5.06 0.91 -9.73
N ILE A 116 4.88 -0.39 -10.00
CA ILE A 116 5.97 -1.37 -10.01
C ILE A 116 7.03 -0.99 -11.05
N ARG A 117 6.62 -0.73 -12.30
CA ARG A 117 7.55 -0.35 -13.39
C ARG A 117 8.33 0.92 -13.06
N LYS A 118 7.66 1.94 -12.54
CA LYS A 118 8.31 3.22 -12.14
C LYS A 118 9.36 3.02 -11.04
N ASN A 119 9.10 2.12 -10.10
CA ASN A 119 9.99 1.88 -8.96
C ASN A 119 11.02 0.77 -9.21
N LYS A 120 11.09 0.22 -10.44
CA LYS A 120 12.04 -0.85 -10.83
C LYS A 120 12.04 -2.01 -9.84
N ILE A 121 10.85 -2.40 -9.37
CA ILE A 121 10.71 -3.54 -8.46
C ILE A 121 10.70 -4.81 -9.30
N ASN A 122 11.68 -5.65 -9.05
CA ASN A 122 11.76 -7.00 -9.62
C ASN A 122 11.08 -7.96 -8.64
N PHE A 123 10.24 -8.85 -9.15
CA PHE A 123 9.60 -9.94 -8.41
C PHE A 123 10.36 -11.24 -8.64
#